data_AF-A0A136ME18-F1
#
_entry.id   AF-A0A136ME18-F1
#
_cell.length_a   1.000
_cell.length_b   1.000
_cell.length_c   1.000
_cell.angle_alpha   90.00
_cell.angle_beta   90.00
_cell.angle_gamma   90.00
#
_symmetry.space_group_name_H-M   'P 1'
#
loop_
_entity.id
_entity.type
_entity.pdbx_description
1 polymer ?
#
loop_
_entity_poly.entity_id
_entity_poly.type
_entity_poly.pdbx_seq_one_letter_code
_entity_poly.pdbx_strand_id
1 'polypeptide(L)'
;MIKPVNPSKWNVETLAHLSGVTQVHHVLPDGGAWGTYRRSIIHFNGDQLTQTAVFPFVFPRDFFGFSRLTARPTRADKCNLYINSKGKLLGIRGGKVYRLDERSTLQPLFSIQGDCVLHGSLAEDMEGWTYFGEYFRNSNRGPVRLWRVSPNLDKYEIAHEFTAGQIRHIHGIYPDPFEPGALWLLTGDYADECYFFRTRDRFVTMERF
;
A
#
# COMPACT_ATOMS: atom_id res chain seq x y z
N MET A 1 -18.35 5.54 -4.20
CA MET A 1 -17.91 6.13 -5.48
C MET A 1 -16.71 7.02 -5.20
N ILE A 2 -15.49 6.47 -5.34
CA ILE A 2 -14.25 7.24 -5.21
C ILE A 2 -14.14 8.09 -6.48
N LYS A 3 -14.34 9.41 -6.36
CA LYS A 3 -14.18 10.31 -7.49
C LYS A 3 -12.71 10.28 -7.92
N PRO A 4 -12.39 10.32 -9.23
CA PRO A 4 -11.02 10.48 -9.68
C PRO A 4 -10.44 11.76 -9.05
N VAL A 5 -9.25 11.63 -8.46
CA VAL A 5 -8.49 12.76 -7.92
C VAL A 5 -8.20 13.69 -9.09
N ASN A 6 -8.72 14.93 -9.05
CA ASN A 6 -8.41 15.91 -10.09
C ASN A 6 -6.98 16.44 -9.85
N PRO A 7 -5.99 16.09 -10.69
CA PRO A 7 -4.61 16.51 -10.49
C PRO A 7 -4.43 18.03 -10.61
N SER A 8 -5.43 18.73 -11.17
CA SER A 8 -5.40 20.17 -11.43
C SER A 8 -5.36 21.06 -10.19
N LYS A 9 -5.46 20.50 -8.98
CA LYS A 9 -5.31 21.24 -7.71
C LYS A 9 -3.86 21.34 -7.23
N TRP A 10 -2.94 20.54 -7.75
CA TRP A 10 -1.54 20.53 -7.33
C TRP A 10 -0.74 21.50 -8.18
N ASN A 11 -0.61 22.74 -7.71
CA ASN A 11 0.19 23.77 -8.37
C ASN A 11 1.68 23.71 -7.90
N VAL A 12 2.53 24.54 -8.51
CA VAL A 12 3.96 24.63 -8.17
C VAL A 12 4.18 24.98 -6.69
N GLU A 13 3.32 25.80 -6.09
CA GLU A 13 3.39 26.16 -4.67
C GLU A 13 3.12 24.95 -3.77
N THR A 14 2.13 24.13 -4.12
CA THR A 14 1.82 22.89 -3.39
C THR A 14 3.00 21.91 -3.45
N LEU A 15 3.67 21.81 -4.60
CA LEU A 15 4.87 20.99 -4.76
C LEU A 15 6.07 21.55 -3.98
N ALA A 16 6.17 22.86 -3.79
CA ALA A 16 7.21 23.48 -2.96
C ALA A 16 7.08 23.08 -1.49
N HIS A 17 5.84 23.01 -0.97
CA HIS A 17 5.57 22.51 0.39
C HIS A 17 5.94 21.03 0.57
N LEU A 18 5.98 20.26 -0.52
CA LEU A 18 6.40 18.86 -0.52
C LEU A 18 7.91 18.63 -0.78
N SER A 19 8.73 19.69 -0.84
CA SER A 19 10.16 19.59 -1.14
C SER A 19 10.99 18.71 -0.18
N GLY A 20 10.41 18.31 0.97
CA GLY A 20 10.98 17.34 1.91
C GLY A 20 10.37 15.94 1.85
N VAL A 21 9.36 15.67 1.03
CA VAL A 21 8.69 14.35 0.97
C VAL A 21 9.52 13.35 0.18
N THR A 22 9.75 12.18 0.75
CA THR A 22 10.40 11.07 0.02
C THR A 22 9.45 10.43 -0.97
N GLN A 23 8.21 10.16 -0.52
CA GLN A 23 7.18 9.54 -1.35
C GLN A 23 5.80 9.99 -0.90
N VAL A 24 4.96 10.39 -1.85
CA VAL A 24 3.52 10.58 -1.64
C VAL A 24 2.84 9.24 -1.89
N HIS A 25 2.00 8.79 -0.97
CA HIS A 25 1.35 7.47 -1.04
C HIS A 25 -0.14 7.59 -1.34
N HIS A 26 -0.80 8.62 -0.81
CA HIS A 26 -2.24 8.78 -0.95
C HIS A 26 -2.57 10.27 -1.08
N VAL A 27 -3.35 10.64 -2.08
CA VAL A 27 -3.86 12.01 -2.28
C VAL A 27 -5.35 12.03 -1.94
N LEU A 28 -5.74 12.94 -1.05
CA LEU A 28 -7.11 13.08 -0.58
C LEU A 28 -7.94 13.94 -1.56
N PRO A 29 -9.27 13.75 -1.64
CA PRO A 29 -10.13 14.52 -2.55
C PRO A 29 -10.17 16.04 -2.29
N ASP A 30 -9.92 16.45 -1.04
CA ASP A 30 -9.87 17.86 -0.64
C ASP A 30 -8.61 18.58 -1.13
N GLY A 31 -7.55 17.83 -1.49
CA GLY A 31 -6.24 18.35 -1.87
C GLY A 31 -5.15 18.05 -0.85
N GLY A 32 -5.48 17.44 0.30
CA GLY A 32 -4.50 16.92 1.24
C GLY A 32 -3.75 15.70 0.70
N ALA A 33 -2.68 15.31 1.38
CA ALA A 33 -1.93 14.11 1.04
C ALA A 33 -1.24 13.46 2.23
N TRP A 34 -1.08 12.14 2.14
CA TRP A 34 -0.26 11.34 3.03
C TRP A 34 1.00 10.89 2.31
N GLY A 35 2.12 11.10 2.98
CA GLY A 35 3.43 10.79 2.46
C GLY A 35 4.34 10.23 3.53
N THR A 36 5.57 9.94 3.12
CA THR A 36 6.67 9.65 4.03
C THR A 36 7.87 10.53 3.75
N TYR A 37 8.57 10.89 4.82
CA TYR A 37 9.94 11.38 4.76
C TYR A 37 10.83 10.40 5.54
N ARG A 38 11.66 9.64 4.83
CA ARG A 38 12.40 8.50 5.41
C ARG A 38 11.44 7.56 6.15
N ARG A 39 11.51 7.50 7.49
CA ARG A 39 10.62 6.69 8.35
C ARG A 39 9.42 7.46 8.88
N SER A 40 9.43 8.78 8.76
CA SER A 40 8.36 9.63 9.27
C SER A 40 7.16 9.57 8.33
N ILE A 41 5.99 9.36 8.90
CA ILE A 41 4.70 9.54 8.25
C ILE A 41 4.34 11.01 8.36
N ILE A 42 4.03 11.62 7.22
CA ILE A 42 3.73 13.04 7.10
C ILE A 42 2.35 13.22 6.48
N HIS A 43 1.62 14.20 7.00
CA HIS A 43 0.31 14.59 6.52
C HIS A 43 0.36 16.05 6.07
N PHE A 44 -0.02 16.28 4.81
CA PHE A 44 -0.22 17.59 4.24
C PHE A 44 -1.72 17.88 4.19
N ASN A 45 -2.16 18.95 4.85
CA ASN A 45 -3.58 19.32 4.93
C ASN A 45 -4.02 20.34 3.86
N GLY A 46 -3.16 20.69 2.90
CA GLY A 46 -3.38 21.76 1.92
C GLY A 46 -2.52 22.99 2.14
N ASP A 47 -2.11 23.26 3.39
CA ASP A 47 -1.30 24.44 3.75
C ASP A 47 -0.01 24.04 4.49
N GLN A 48 -0.09 23.05 5.38
CA GLN A 48 0.99 22.68 6.29
C GLN A 48 1.31 21.20 6.22
N LEU A 49 2.62 20.91 6.33
CA LEU A 49 3.13 19.56 6.47
C LEU A 49 3.36 19.26 7.96
N THR A 50 2.71 18.22 8.47
CA THR A 50 2.85 17.78 9.86
C THR A 50 3.41 16.36 9.90
N GLN A 51 4.32 16.07 10.83
CA GLN A 51 4.73 14.70 11.11
C GLN A 51 3.72 14.07 12.06
N THR A 52 3.09 12.97 11.62
CA THR A 52 2.07 12.29 12.41
C THR A 52 2.66 11.16 13.25
N ALA A 53 3.51 10.33 12.65
CA ALA A 53 4.11 9.18 13.33
C ALA A 53 5.46 8.81 12.70
N VAL A 54 6.16 7.84 13.28
CA VAL A 54 7.44 7.34 12.75
C VAL A 54 7.43 5.82 12.74
N PHE A 55 7.71 5.21 11.60
CA PHE A 55 7.88 3.77 11.51
C PHE A 55 9.05 3.29 12.37
N PRO A 56 8.93 2.11 13.01
CA PRO A 56 10.04 1.48 13.71
C PRO A 56 11.29 1.35 12.83
N PHE A 57 12.45 1.41 13.48
CA PHE A 57 13.73 1.18 12.82
C PHE A 57 13.85 -0.29 12.39
N VAL A 58 14.30 -0.52 11.16
CA VAL A 58 14.50 -1.82 10.55
C VAL A 58 15.98 -1.98 10.22
N PHE A 59 16.65 -2.86 10.96
CA PHE A 59 18.04 -3.22 10.70
C PHE A 59 18.15 -4.21 9.53
N PRO A 60 19.20 -4.17 8.70
CA PRO A 60 20.26 -3.15 8.63
C PRO A 60 19.91 -1.95 7.75
N ARG A 61 18.79 -1.99 7.01
CA ARG A 61 18.50 -1.03 5.94
C ARG A 61 18.51 0.43 6.40
N ASP A 62 18.06 0.67 7.63
CA ASP A 62 17.89 2.04 8.14
C ASP A 62 19.20 2.70 8.55
N PHE A 63 20.30 1.94 8.71
CA PHE A 63 21.64 2.51 8.82
C PHE A 63 22.06 3.27 7.56
N PHE A 64 21.49 2.94 6.40
CA PHE A 64 21.83 3.54 5.12
C PHE A 64 20.77 4.54 4.61
N GLY A 65 19.72 4.80 5.40
CA GLY A 65 18.62 5.71 5.04
C GLY A 65 18.95 7.20 5.14
N PHE A 66 20.16 7.57 5.57
CA PHE A 66 20.56 8.97 5.77
C PHE A 66 20.86 9.71 4.46
N SER A 67 21.33 9.00 3.41
CA SER A 67 21.62 9.58 2.10
C SER A 67 20.71 9.00 1.02
N ARG A 68 20.24 9.83 0.09
CA ARG A 68 19.44 9.38 -1.07
C ARG A 68 20.18 8.37 -1.94
N LEU A 69 21.51 8.49 -2.03
CA LEU A 69 22.36 7.61 -2.83
C LEU A 69 22.41 6.19 -2.25
N THR A 70 22.37 6.06 -0.93
CA THR A 70 22.45 4.78 -0.22
C THR A 70 21.06 4.19 0.11
N ALA A 71 20.03 5.03 0.18
CA ALA A 71 18.65 4.60 0.44
C ALA A 71 18.06 3.75 -0.69
N ARG A 72 18.35 4.09 -1.96
CA ARG A 72 17.81 3.36 -3.13
C ARG A 72 18.24 1.89 -3.20
N PRO A 73 19.54 1.53 -3.15
CA PRO A 73 19.94 0.12 -3.23
C PRO A 73 19.48 -0.69 -2.01
N THR A 74 19.43 -0.06 -0.83
CA THR A 74 18.95 -0.70 0.41
C THR A 74 17.42 -0.68 0.55
N ARG A 75 16.75 0.00 -0.39
CA ARG A 75 15.30 0.24 -0.40
C ARG A 75 14.82 0.81 0.94
N ALA A 76 15.63 1.59 1.65
CA ALA A 76 15.38 2.05 3.02
C ALA A 76 14.07 2.86 3.16
N ASP A 77 13.63 3.48 2.07
CA ASP A 77 12.38 4.24 1.93
C ASP A 77 11.17 3.38 1.52
N LYS A 78 11.35 2.10 1.15
CA LYS A 78 10.27 1.23 0.69
C LYS A 78 9.22 1.03 1.80
N CYS A 79 8.05 1.62 1.58
CA CYS A 79 6.86 1.48 2.38
C CYS A 79 5.61 1.79 1.54
N ASN A 80 4.43 1.56 2.10
CA ASN A 80 3.16 2.02 1.55
C ASN A 80 2.29 2.57 2.68
N LEU A 81 1.54 3.63 2.39
CA LEU A 81 0.45 4.13 3.24
C LEU A 81 -0.86 4.08 2.46
N TYR A 82 -1.95 3.75 3.15
CA TYR A 82 -3.28 3.75 2.58
C TYR A 82 -4.28 4.30 3.60
N ILE A 83 -5.06 5.29 3.19
CA ILE A 83 -6.18 5.82 3.97
C ILE A 83 -7.45 5.22 3.39
N ASN A 84 -8.19 4.48 4.21
CA ASN A 84 -9.45 3.91 3.78
C ASN A 84 -10.61 4.94 3.90
N SER A 85 -11.79 4.58 3.40
CA SER A 85 -12.99 5.42 3.43
C SER A 85 -13.46 5.80 4.84
N LYS A 86 -13.01 5.10 5.88
CA LYS A 86 -13.25 5.43 7.31
C LYS A 86 -12.21 6.41 7.87
N GLY A 87 -11.28 6.89 7.07
CA GLY A 87 -10.20 7.78 7.50
C GLY A 87 -9.14 7.06 8.34
N LYS A 88 -9.12 5.73 8.36
CA LYS A 88 -8.11 4.95 9.09
C LYS A 88 -6.87 4.75 8.20
N LEU A 89 -5.69 4.93 8.80
CA LEU A 89 -4.41 4.81 8.10
C LEU A 89 -3.78 3.44 8.34
N LEU A 90 -3.60 2.70 7.24
CA LEU A 90 -2.83 1.47 7.18
C LEU A 90 -1.44 1.77 6.61
N GLY A 91 -0.39 1.26 7.26
CA GLY A 91 1.00 1.41 6.82
C GLY A 91 1.69 0.07 6.69
N ILE A 92 2.49 -0.13 5.64
CA ILE A 92 3.25 -1.37 5.43
C ILE A 92 4.72 -1.02 5.28
N ARG A 93 5.57 -1.58 6.15
CA ARG A 93 7.02 -1.38 6.08
C ARG A 93 7.79 -2.50 6.78
N GLY A 94 8.88 -2.95 6.15
CA GLY A 94 9.79 -3.94 6.73
C GLY A 94 9.12 -5.28 7.05
N GLY A 95 8.19 -5.69 6.19
CA GLY A 95 7.43 -6.93 6.33
C GLY A 95 6.36 -6.91 7.41
N LYS A 96 6.05 -5.74 7.98
CA LYS A 96 4.99 -5.58 8.96
C LYS A 96 3.92 -4.61 8.46
N VAL A 97 2.69 -4.93 8.82
CA VAL A 97 1.50 -4.09 8.62
C VAL A 97 1.19 -3.39 9.94
N TYR A 98 0.85 -2.11 9.86
CA TYR A 98 0.57 -1.25 10.99
C TYR A 98 -0.76 -0.52 10.77
N ARG A 99 -1.43 -0.19 11.87
CA ARG A 99 -2.45 0.85 11.89
C ARG A 99 -1.96 2.06 12.66
N LEU A 100 -2.41 3.26 12.29
CA LEU A 100 -2.29 4.43 13.13
C LEU A 100 -3.49 4.51 14.06
N ASP A 101 -3.24 4.60 15.37
CA ASP A 101 -4.29 4.83 16.35
C ASP A 101 -4.62 6.32 16.52
N GLU A 102 -5.63 6.62 17.32
CA GLU A 102 -6.12 7.99 17.59
C GLU A 102 -5.12 8.87 18.34
N ARG A 103 -4.07 8.26 18.93
CA ARG A 103 -2.98 8.94 19.62
C ARG A 103 -1.77 9.13 18.69
N SER A 104 -1.96 8.95 17.38
CA SER A 104 -0.90 9.03 16.38
C SER A 104 0.24 8.05 16.63
N THR A 105 -0.05 6.89 17.22
CA THR A 105 0.93 5.82 17.45
C THR A 105 0.71 4.67 16.47
N LEU A 106 1.80 4.15 15.91
CA LEU A 106 1.75 2.99 15.02
C LEU A 106 1.66 1.70 15.82
N GLN A 107 0.54 0.99 15.67
CA GLN A 107 0.31 -0.31 16.27
C GLN A 107 0.56 -1.41 15.22
N PRO A 108 1.46 -2.38 15.47
CA PRO A 108 1.67 -3.49 14.56
C PRO A 108 0.43 -4.40 14.55
N LEU A 109 0.05 -4.89 13.37
CA LEU A 109 -1.06 -5.82 13.19
C LEU A 109 -0.56 -7.25 12.95
N PHE A 110 0.19 -7.45 11.86
CA PHE A 110 0.75 -8.75 11.47
C PHE A 110 1.94 -8.58 10.53
N SER A 111 2.57 -9.70 10.19
CA SER A 111 3.71 -9.77 9.26
C SER A 111 3.31 -10.38 7.92
N ILE A 112 3.95 -9.95 6.84
CA ILE A 112 3.77 -10.45 5.48
C ILE A 112 5.07 -11.01 4.92
N GLN A 113 4.98 -11.75 3.82
CA GLN A 113 6.17 -12.15 3.06
C GLN A 113 6.80 -10.95 2.33
N GLY A 114 8.11 -10.77 2.51
CA GLY A 114 8.87 -9.67 1.93
C GLY A 114 8.77 -8.35 2.70
N ASP A 115 9.30 -7.28 2.10
CA ASP A 115 9.47 -5.99 2.81
C ASP A 115 8.21 -5.11 2.82
N CYS A 116 7.47 -5.11 1.71
CA CYS A 116 6.32 -4.26 1.46
C CYS A 116 5.70 -4.67 0.13
N VAL A 117 4.44 -4.29 -0.07
CA VAL A 117 3.67 -4.48 -1.30
C VAL A 117 4.19 -3.60 -2.44
N LEU A 118 3.77 -3.85 -3.68
CA LEU A 118 4.12 -2.94 -4.78
C LEU A 118 3.52 -1.55 -4.49
N HIS A 119 4.27 -0.50 -4.80
CA HIS A 119 3.84 0.85 -4.47
C HIS A 119 2.52 1.22 -5.16
N GLY A 120 1.54 1.70 -4.39
CA GLY A 120 0.20 2.03 -4.89
C GLY A 120 -0.68 0.82 -5.20
N SER A 121 -0.24 -0.41 -4.92
CA SER A 121 -1.02 -1.65 -5.13
C SER A 121 -1.89 -1.98 -3.91
N LEU A 122 -2.77 -1.05 -3.52
CA LEU A 122 -3.77 -1.27 -2.47
C LEU A 122 -5.13 -0.77 -2.97
N ALA A 123 -6.18 -1.52 -2.64
CA ALA A 123 -7.55 -1.18 -3.00
C ALA A 123 -8.48 -1.34 -1.80
N GLU A 124 -9.61 -0.66 -1.83
CA GLU A 124 -10.69 -0.80 -0.86
C GLU A 124 -11.95 -1.28 -1.58
N ASP A 125 -12.67 -2.23 -1.00
CA ASP A 125 -13.98 -2.64 -1.52
C ASP A 125 -15.11 -1.72 -1.04
N MET A 126 -16.33 -2.00 -1.51
CA MET A 126 -17.51 -1.19 -1.19
C MET A 126 -17.93 -1.27 0.30
N GLU A 127 -17.45 -2.26 1.04
CA GLU A 127 -17.70 -2.42 2.48
C GLU A 127 -16.58 -1.79 3.34
N GLY A 128 -15.51 -1.32 2.70
CA GLY A 128 -14.38 -0.65 3.35
C GLY A 128 -13.21 -1.57 3.71
N TRP A 129 -13.21 -2.82 3.24
CA TRP A 129 -12.08 -3.72 3.45
C TRP A 129 -10.92 -3.30 2.55
N THR A 130 -9.73 -3.20 3.13
CA THR A 130 -8.51 -2.84 2.40
C THR A 130 -7.77 -4.11 1.98
N TYR A 131 -7.44 -4.23 0.69
CA TYR A 131 -6.77 -5.37 0.07
C TYR A 131 -5.37 -5.00 -0.39
N PHE A 132 -4.43 -5.93 -0.23
CA PHE A 132 -3.09 -5.83 -0.79
C PHE A 132 -2.44 -7.21 -0.93
N GLY A 133 -1.61 -7.37 -1.95
CA GLY A 133 -0.95 -8.63 -2.26
C GLY A 133 0.52 -8.66 -1.86
N GLU A 134 1.03 -9.84 -1.50
CA GLU A 134 2.45 -10.02 -1.21
C GLU A 134 3.31 -9.81 -2.46
N TYR A 135 4.32 -8.94 -2.32
CA TYR A 135 5.24 -8.56 -3.39
C TYR A 135 6.70 -8.71 -2.94
N PHE A 136 7.27 -9.86 -3.27
CA PHE A 136 8.63 -10.25 -2.86
C PHE A 136 9.31 -11.07 -3.97
N ARG A 137 10.61 -11.31 -3.82
CA ARG A 137 11.40 -11.98 -4.86
C ARG A 137 10.87 -13.39 -5.21
N ASN A 138 10.26 -14.06 -4.23
CA ASN A 138 9.71 -15.41 -4.29
C ASN A 138 10.55 -16.41 -5.12
N SER A 139 11.87 -16.44 -4.88
CA SER A 139 12.78 -17.28 -5.66
C SER A 139 12.46 -18.78 -5.57
N ASN A 140 11.94 -19.21 -4.42
CA ASN A 140 11.56 -20.60 -4.16
C ASN A 140 10.15 -20.95 -4.66
N ARG A 141 9.44 -19.99 -5.28
CA ARG A 141 8.08 -20.19 -5.82
C ARG A 141 7.09 -20.73 -4.79
N GLY A 142 7.22 -20.25 -3.55
CA GLY A 142 6.29 -20.58 -2.47
C GLY A 142 4.92 -19.93 -2.66
N PRO A 143 3.96 -20.23 -1.76
CA PRO A 143 2.62 -19.65 -1.81
C PRO A 143 2.66 -18.13 -1.68
N VAL A 144 1.71 -17.46 -2.33
CA VAL A 144 1.57 -16.00 -2.34
C VAL A 144 0.20 -15.63 -1.82
N ARG A 145 0.14 -14.73 -0.83
CA ARG A 145 -1.10 -14.36 -0.17
C ARG A 145 -1.62 -13.02 -0.65
N LEU A 146 -2.93 -12.98 -0.80
CA LEU A 146 -3.74 -11.78 -0.83
C LEU A 146 -4.31 -11.56 0.57
N TRP A 147 -4.00 -10.42 1.17
CA TRP A 147 -4.50 -10.03 2.47
C TRP A 147 -5.67 -9.06 2.35
N ARG A 148 -6.61 -9.15 3.29
CA ARG A 148 -7.59 -8.10 3.55
C ARG A 148 -7.61 -7.69 5.01
N VAL A 149 -7.87 -6.41 5.26
CA VAL A 149 -7.95 -5.81 6.59
C VAL A 149 -9.29 -5.08 6.72
N SER A 150 -9.95 -5.24 7.87
CA SER A 150 -11.27 -4.68 8.14
C SER A 150 -11.29 -3.15 8.05
N PRO A 151 -12.46 -2.52 7.85
CA PRO A 151 -12.58 -1.06 7.79
C PRO A 151 -12.03 -0.32 9.02
N ASN A 152 -12.06 -0.96 10.20
CA ASN A 152 -11.54 -0.38 11.45
C ASN A 152 -10.06 -0.69 11.70
N LEU A 153 -9.41 -1.44 10.80
CA LEU A 153 -8.04 -1.94 10.91
C LEU A 153 -7.80 -2.81 12.16
N ASP A 154 -8.83 -3.52 12.64
CA ASP A 154 -8.80 -4.32 13.86
C ASP A 154 -8.87 -5.84 13.62
N LYS A 155 -9.22 -6.25 12.39
CA LYS A 155 -9.25 -7.64 11.94
C LYS A 155 -8.55 -7.75 10.60
N TYR A 156 -7.93 -8.89 10.35
CA TYR A 156 -7.23 -9.17 9.11
C TYR A 156 -7.31 -10.67 8.81
N GLU A 157 -7.30 -11.01 7.53
CA GLU A 157 -7.36 -12.39 7.07
C GLU A 157 -6.78 -12.53 5.66
N ILE A 158 -6.49 -13.77 5.29
CA ILE A 158 -6.11 -14.13 3.92
C ILE A 158 -7.40 -14.17 3.11
N ALA A 159 -7.56 -13.25 2.16
CA ALA A 159 -8.70 -13.27 1.25
C ALA A 159 -8.53 -14.35 0.16
N HIS A 160 -7.29 -14.59 -0.27
CA HIS A 160 -6.95 -15.69 -1.18
C HIS A 160 -5.49 -16.11 -1.00
N GLU A 161 -5.19 -17.40 -1.18
CA GLU A 161 -3.83 -17.91 -1.23
C GLU A 161 -3.59 -18.62 -2.57
N PHE A 162 -2.65 -18.09 -3.34
CA PHE A 162 -2.14 -18.76 -4.53
C PHE A 162 -1.19 -19.86 -4.09
N THR A 163 -1.41 -21.07 -4.59
CA THR A 163 -0.57 -22.23 -4.27
C THR A 163 0.85 -22.05 -4.82
N ALA A 164 1.80 -22.83 -4.29
CA ALA A 164 3.18 -22.80 -4.73
C ALA A 164 3.28 -23.02 -6.26
N GLY A 165 4.08 -22.20 -6.93
CA GLY A 165 4.25 -22.23 -8.38
C GLY A 165 3.15 -21.54 -9.19
N GLN A 166 1.97 -21.27 -8.64
CA GLN A 166 0.85 -20.70 -9.40
C GLN A 166 1.13 -19.28 -9.90
N ILE A 167 1.73 -18.43 -9.05
CA ILE A 167 2.21 -17.09 -9.41
C ILE A 167 3.51 -16.79 -8.66
N ARG A 168 4.28 -15.79 -9.12
CA ARG A 168 5.49 -15.32 -8.41
C ARG A 168 5.18 -14.32 -7.30
N HIS A 169 4.35 -13.33 -7.59
CA HIS A 169 3.87 -12.34 -6.63
C HIS A 169 2.70 -11.54 -7.23
N ILE A 170 2.05 -10.71 -6.41
CA ILE A 170 0.96 -9.85 -6.85
C ILE A 170 1.51 -8.46 -7.21
N HIS A 171 1.22 -8.00 -8.43
CA HIS A 171 1.60 -6.68 -8.93
C HIS A 171 0.62 -5.58 -8.52
N GLY A 172 -0.67 -5.91 -8.44
CA GLY A 172 -1.69 -4.89 -8.42
C GLY A 172 -2.96 -5.37 -7.80
N ILE A 173 -3.66 -4.49 -7.08
CA ILE A 173 -5.08 -4.65 -6.78
C ILE A 173 -5.74 -3.30 -7.00
N TYR A 174 -6.81 -3.29 -7.80
CA TYR A 174 -7.47 -2.06 -8.20
C TYR A 174 -8.99 -2.24 -8.25
N PRO A 175 -9.79 -1.25 -7.84
CA PRO A 175 -11.22 -1.27 -8.11
C PRO A 175 -11.47 -1.17 -9.62
N ASP A 176 -12.49 -1.87 -10.11
CA ASP A 176 -12.96 -1.70 -11.48
C ASP A 176 -13.68 -0.34 -11.60
N PRO A 177 -13.27 0.54 -12.54
CA PRO A 177 -13.91 1.85 -12.71
C PRO A 177 -15.28 1.79 -13.41
N PHE A 178 -15.60 0.68 -14.08
CA PHE A 178 -16.84 0.48 -14.83
C PHE A 178 -17.82 -0.47 -14.11
N GLU A 179 -17.33 -1.33 -13.23
CA GLU A 179 -18.14 -2.28 -12.47
C GLU A 179 -18.03 -2.05 -10.95
N PRO A 180 -18.98 -1.32 -10.34
CA PRO A 180 -18.95 -1.04 -8.90
C PRO A 180 -18.91 -2.32 -8.07
N GLY A 181 -17.92 -2.43 -7.17
CA GLY A 181 -17.73 -3.58 -6.30
C GLY A 181 -16.84 -4.68 -6.86
N ALA A 182 -16.52 -4.66 -8.16
CA ALA A 182 -15.52 -5.56 -8.71
C ALA A 182 -14.10 -5.07 -8.41
N LEU A 183 -13.21 -6.01 -8.16
CA LEU A 183 -11.78 -5.76 -7.96
C LEU A 183 -10.97 -6.55 -9.00
N TRP A 184 -9.94 -5.92 -9.53
CA TRP A 184 -8.91 -6.53 -10.34
C TRP A 184 -7.68 -6.85 -9.50
N LEU A 185 -7.08 -8.01 -9.72
CA LEU A 185 -5.79 -8.41 -9.19
C LEU A 185 -4.88 -8.76 -10.35
N LEU A 186 -3.67 -8.19 -10.35
CA LEU A 186 -2.69 -8.38 -11.41
C LEU A 186 -1.52 -9.22 -10.90
N THR A 187 -1.08 -10.18 -11.71
CA THR A 187 0.13 -10.98 -11.46
C THR A 187 1.03 -10.91 -12.68
N GLY A 188 2.31 -11.23 -12.51
CA GLY A 188 3.23 -11.32 -13.62
C GLY A 188 4.69 -11.28 -13.22
N ASP A 189 5.54 -11.54 -14.20
CA ASP A 189 6.99 -11.32 -14.28
C ASP A 189 7.51 -12.11 -15.49
N TYR A 190 6.93 -13.30 -15.72
CA TYR A 190 7.21 -14.21 -16.82
C TYR A 190 5.93 -14.58 -17.57
N ALA A 191 6.06 -14.98 -18.83
CA ALA A 191 4.94 -15.21 -19.76
C ALA A 191 3.80 -16.08 -19.17
N ASP A 192 4.13 -17.15 -18.46
CA ASP A 192 3.13 -18.11 -17.93
C ASP A 192 2.54 -17.71 -16.56
N GLU A 193 2.81 -16.50 -16.08
CA GLU A 193 2.40 -16.02 -14.76
C GLU A 193 1.74 -14.63 -14.81
N CYS A 194 1.64 -14.06 -16.01
CA CYS A 194 1.04 -12.75 -16.28
C CYS A 194 -0.46 -12.89 -16.52
N TYR A 195 -1.26 -12.61 -15.49
CA TYR A 195 -2.71 -12.77 -15.55
C TYR A 195 -3.42 -11.57 -14.95
N PHE A 196 -4.63 -11.32 -15.48
CA PHE A 196 -5.60 -10.46 -14.85
C PHE A 196 -6.64 -11.34 -14.17
N PHE A 197 -6.85 -11.13 -12.87
CA PHE A 197 -7.92 -11.78 -12.13
C PHE A 197 -8.98 -10.75 -11.80
N ARG A 198 -10.25 -11.08 -12.01
CA ARG A 198 -11.39 -10.29 -11.54
C ARG A 198 -12.16 -11.05 -10.50
N THR A 199 -12.55 -10.37 -9.43
CA THR A 199 -13.51 -10.89 -8.44
C THR A 199 -14.68 -9.93 -8.28
N ARG A 200 -15.83 -10.49 -7.89
CA ARG A 200 -17.05 -9.75 -7.51
C ARG A 200 -17.52 -10.11 -6.10
N ASP A 201 -16.82 -10.99 -5.42
CA ASP A 201 -17.23 -11.63 -4.18
C ASP A 201 -16.09 -11.68 -3.17
N ARG A 202 -15.24 -10.64 -3.18
CA ARG A 202 -14.12 -10.47 -2.25
C ARG A 202 -13.11 -11.64 -2.29
N PHE A 203 -12.79 -12.05 -3.51
CA PHE A 203 -11.82 -13.11 -3.84
C PHE A 203 -12.22 -14.52 -3.40
N VAL A 204 -13.50 -14.74 -3.11
CA VAL A 204 -14.04 -16.11 -2.95
C VAL A 204 -13.97 -16.85 -4.28
N THR A 205 -14.33 -16.17 -5.38
CA THR A 205 -14.13 -16.63 -6.74
C THR A 205 -13.34 -15.60 -7.56
N MET A 206 -12.62 -16.10 -8.57
CA MET A 206 -11.83 -15.27 -9.48
C MET A 206 -11.96 -15.76 -10.92
N GLU A 207 -12.23 -14.83 -11.83
CA GLU A 207 -12.17 -15.02 -13.28
C GLU A 207 -10.78 -14.64 -13.77
N ARG A 208 -10.10 -15.51 -14.53
CA ARG A 208 -8.76 -15.28 -15.06
C ARG A 208 -8.82 -14.90 -16.55
N PHE A 209 -8.08 -13.87 -16.93
CA PHE A 209 -7.89 -13.38 -18.30
C PHE A 209 -6.41 -13.39 -18.66
#